data_AF-A0A9D9WLZ8-F1
#
_entry.id   AF-A0A9D9WLZ8-F1
#
_cell.length_a   1.000
_cell.length_b   1.000
_cell.length_c   1.000
_cell.angle_alpha   90.00
_cell.angle_beta   90.00
_cell.angle_gamma   90.00
#
_symmetry.space_group_name_H-M   'P 1'
#
loop_
_entity.id
_entity.type
_entity.pdbx_description
1 polymer ?
#
loop_
_entity_poly.entity_id
_entity_poly.type
_entity_poly.pdbx_seq_one_letter_code
_entity_poly.pdbx_strand_id
1 'polypeptide(L)' 'MHFSPLPYLDPGSGSMIIQLAIAAILGLGVAIRASWGSIKKLFGAKPKPEEEESDSDNA' A
#
# COMPACT_ATOMS: atom_id res chain seq x y z
N MET A 1 -40.66 -11.40 30.39
CA MET A 1 -39.36 -11.83 29.85
C MET A 1 -38.81 -10.67 29.04
N HIS A 2 -37.76 -9.99 29.51
CA HIS A 2 -37.12 -8.92 28.74
C HIS A 2 -36.14 -9.58 27.75
N PHE A 3 -36.48 -9.55 26.47
CA PHE A 3 -35.56 -9.89 25.40
C PHE A 3 -34.72 -8.65 25.10
N SER A 4 -33.47 -8.64 25.57
CA SER A 4 -32.50 -7.66 25.12
C SER A 4 -31.96 -8.11 23.75
N PRO A 5 -32.14 -7.33 22.67
CA PRO A 5 -31.53 -7.67 21.39
C PRO A 5 -30.01 -7.72 21.58
N LEU A 6 -29.36 -8.70 20.95
CA LEU A 6 -27.90 -8.68 20.84
C LEU A 6 -27.51 -7.33 20.25
N PRO A 7 -26.58 -6.57 20.86
CA PRO A 7 -26.07 -5.34 20.27
C PRO A 7 -25.28 -5.74 19.03
N TYR A 8 -26.00 -5.92 17.93
CA TYR A 8 -25.47 -6.05 16.60
C TYR A 8 -24.94 -4.66 16.28
N LEU A 9 -23.65 -4.47 16.53
CA LEU A 9 -22.87 -3.39 15.95
C LEU A 9 -23.30 -3.31 14.49
N ASP A 10 -23.97 -2.21 14.11
CA ASP A 10 -24.59 -1.88 12.81
C ASP A 10 -24.14 -2.79 11.65
N PRO A 11 -24.99 -3.19 10.67
CA PRO A 11 -24.59 -4.09 9.59
C PRO A 11 -23.31 -3.68 8.81
N GLY A 12 -22.87 -2.41 8.89
CA GLY A 12 -21.55 -1.96 8.39
C GLY A 12 -20.35 -2.12 9.34
N SER A 13 -20.55 -2.29 10.65
CA SER A 13 -19.53 -2.36 11.70
C SER A 13 -19.03 -3.79 12.00
N GLY A 14 -19.70 -4.82 11.47
CA GLY A 14 -19.46 -6.24 11.82
C GLY A 14 -18.04 -6.77 11.51
N SER A 15 -17.17 -6.00 10.84
CA SER A 15 -15.79 -6.42 10.58
C SER A 15 -14.77 -5.29 10.46
N MET A 16 -14.84 -4.27 11.33
CA MET A 16 -13.85 -3.17 11.32
C MET A 16 -12.40 -3.64 11.45
N ILE A 17 -12.13 -4.71 12.21
CA ILE A 17 -10.78 -5.25 12.36
C ILE A 17 -10.25 -5.79 11.03
N ILE A 18 -11.09 -6.51 10.27
CA ILE A 18 -10.73 -7.01 8.93
C ILE A 18 -10.53 -5.85 7.96
N GLN A 19 -11.38 -4.82 8.01
CA GLN A 19 -11.27 -3.65 7.14
C GLN A 19 -9.97 -2.88 7.41
N LEU A 20 -9.61 -2.68 8.68
CA LEU A 20 -8.35 -2.05 9.07
C LEU A 20 -7.14 -2.89 8.67
N ALA A 21 -7.21 -4.23 8.80
CA ALA A 21 -6.14 -5.11 8.36
C ALA A 21 -5.92 -5.02 6.84
N ILE A 22 -7.00 -5.05 6.05
CA ILE A 22 -6.94 -4.90 4.59
C ILE A 22 -6.38 -3.52 4.23
N ALA A 23 -6.89 -2.45 4.85
CA ALA A 23 -6.41 -1.09 4.60
C ALA A 23 -4.92 -0.94 4.95
N ALA A 24 -4.45 -1.52 6.05
CA ALA A 24 -3.06 -1.50 6.45
C ALA A 24 -2.16 -2.23 5.44
N ILE A 25 -2.57 -3.41 4.96
CA ILE A 25 -1.82 -4.18 3.95
C ILE A 25 -1.73 -3.40 2.64
N LEU A 26 -2.86 -2.86 2.17
CA LEU A 26 -2.90 -2.08 0.94
C LEU A 26 -2.06 -0.79 1.06
N GLY A 27 -2.21 -0.06 2.16
CA GLY A 27 -1.44 1.16 2.44
C GLY A 27 0.06 0.88 2.48
N LEU A 28 0.48 -0.20 3.16
CA LEU A 28 1.88 -0.61 3.22
C LEU A 28 2.40 -1.03 1.83
N GLY A 29 1.62 -1.78 1.06
CA GLY A 29 1.98 -2.19 -0.30
C GLY A 29 2.21 -0.99 -1.22
N VAL A 30 1.32 0.01 -1.18
CA VAL A 30 1.45 1.25 -1.94
C VAL A 30 2.67 2.06 -1.47
N ALA A 31 2.86 2.20 -0.15
CA ALA A 31 4.00 2.95 0.41
C ALA A 31 5.35 2.32 0.01
N ILE A 32 5.46 0.99 0.07
CA ILE A 32 6.64 0.24 -0.37
C ILE A 32 6.87 0.44 -1.88
N ARG A 33 5.81 0.33 -2.70
CA ARG A 33 5.91 0.51 -4.15
C ARG A 33 6.36 1.93 -4.51
N ALA A 34 5.77 2.95 -3.89
CA ALA A 34 6.14 4.35 -4.10
C ALA A 34 7.58 4.64 -3.66
N SER A 35 8.03 4.01 -2.57
CA SER A 35 9.36 4.23 -1.98
C SER A 35 10.44 3.28 -2.51
N TRP A 36 10.16 2.48 -3.54
CA TRP A 36 11.08 1.43 -4.01
C TRP A 36 12.48 1.96 -4.37
N GLY A 37 12.57 3.19 -4.90
CA GLY A 37 13.84 3.86 -5.17
C GLY A 37 14.65 4.16 -3.90
N SER A 38 14.00 4.70 -2.87
CA SER A 38 14.64 5.01 -1.58
C SER A 38 15.00 3.75 -0.79
N ILE A 39 14.13 2.73 -0.83
CA ILE A 39 14.40 1.41 -0.24
C ILE A 39 15.64 0.80 -0.89
N LYS A 40 15.73 0.77 -2.23
CA LYS A 40 16.92 0.28 -2.94
C LYS A 40 18.19 1.04 -2.52
N LYS A 41 18.13 2.36 -2.40
CA LYS A 41 19.26 3.19 -1.93
C LYS A 41 19.68 2.85 -0.50
N LEU A 42 18.73 2.63 0.41
CA LEU A 42 19.00 2.29 1.81
C LEU A 42 19.63 0.90 1.96
N PHE A 43 19.28 -0.05 1.08
CA PHE A 43 19.88 -1.38 1.00
C PHE A 43 21.19 -1.43 0.19
N GLY A 44 21.81 -0.28 -0.09
CA GLY A 44 23.13 -0.21 -0.72
C GLY A 44 23.13 -0.43 -2.24
N ALA A 45 21.96 -0.42 -2.90
CA ALA A 45 21.94 -0.42 -4.35
C ALA A 45 22.48 0.92 -4.86
N LYS A 46 23.67 0.89 -5.47
CA LYS A 46 24.19 2.04 -6.21
C LYS A 46 23.19 2.38 -7.32
N PRO A 47 22.86 3.67 -7.55
CA PRO A 47 22.04 4.05 -8.68
C PRO A 47 22.70 3.47 -9.94
N LYS A 48 21.97 2.66 -10.70
CA LYS A 48 22.40 2.30 -12.05
C LYS A 48 22.50 3.63 -12.80
N PRO A 49 23.62 3.94 -13.49
CA PRO A 49 23.69 5.12 -14.32
C PRO A 49 22.48 5.08 -15.24
N GLU A 50 21.67 6.13 -15.21
CA GLU A 50 20.62 6.30 -16.20
C GLU A 50 21.38 6.40 -17.52
N GLU A 51 21.31 5.33 -18.31
CA GLU A 51 21.73 5.36 -19.70
C GLU A 51 20.83 6.41 -20.34
N GLU A 52 21.40 7.57 -20.64
CA GLU A 52 20.74 8.63 -21.39
C GLU A 52 20.14 7.98 -22.63
N GLU A 53 18.81 7.90 -22.68
CA GLU A 53 18.08 7.54 -23.87
C GLU A 53 18.34 8.68 -24.85
N SER A 54 19.39 8.51 -25.66
CA SER A 54 19.65 9.36 -26.82
C SER A 54 18.46 9.17 -27.73
N ASP A 55 17.54 10.13 -27.69
CA ASP A 55 16.51 10.30 -28.69
C ASP A 55 17.26 10.46 -30.02
N SER A 56 17.29 9.36 -30.78
CA SER A 56 17.76 9.34 -32.15
C SER A 56 16.71 10.07 -32.97
N ASP A 57 16.81 11.40 -33.01
CA ASP A 57 16.22 12.23 -34.05
C ASP A 57 16.55 11.59 -35.41
N ASN A 58 15.55 10.93 -35.99
CA ASN A 58 15.66 10.27 -37.28
C ASN A 58 15.57 11.34 -38.38
N ALA A 59 16.47 11.21 -39.36
CA ALA A 59 16.83 12.17 -40.40
C ALA A 59 15.70 12.57 -41.38
#